data_AF-A0A0M4NT39-F1
#
_entry.id   AF-A0A0M4NT39-F1
#
_cell.length_a   1.000
_cell.length_b   1.000
_cell.length_c   1.000
_cell.angle_alpha   90.00
_cell.angle_beta   90.00
_cell.angle_gamma   90.00
#
_symmetry.space_group_name_H-M   'P 1'
#
loop_
_entity.id
_entity.type
_entity.pdbx_description
1 polymer ?
#
loop_
_entity_poly.entity_id
_entity_poly.type
_entity_poly.pdbx_seq_one_letter_code
_entity_poly.pdbx_strand_id
1 'polypeptide(L)'
;MTRSHRNEDRGGEHRWTFNGVEYPTRKLMCEARRAEYVRLLDEEGMNFTQAAHAVGVSKRTGKAWRNGRTRATGRNEKPLVDWYRSTMDKPKTLHPRYLSQEERIQIADRLRLGDSIRAIARLLGRDPGTVSREVERNRNPESGGYEPCRAQQKAADRLKRPKPRKAAEGTRLWDEIAAGLRRHWSPEQIANRLRLDFPDNGDMHASVETIYQAIYLQARGELKQELKRAMRQGRTARRPQGGQGRKPRFREPMAMISERPPEIEDRAVPGHWEGDLITGSRNKSAIGTLVERTTRFTILLHLPDGHDAEHVQQAIIDKMQHLPKLLRNSLTWDQGAELALHKRIGASLDMAVYFCDPHSPWQRGTNENTNGLLRQYFPKGTDLSVYPEDYLDAVAEELNDRPRKTLGFMKPSEKIIELLDAA
;
A
#
# COMPACT_ATOMS: atom_id res chain seq x y z
N MET A 1 6.31 43.24 -37.89
CA MET A 1 5.23 42.44 -38.48
C MET A 1 5.66 40.98 -38.56
N THR A 2 5.20 40.13 -37.66
CA THR A 2 5.11 38.67 -37.86
C THR A 2 4.12 38.14 -36.83
N ARG A 3 3.01 37.60 -37.34
CA ARG A 3 1.77 37.35 -36.61
C ARG A 3 1.93 36.17 -35.63
N SER A 4 1.46 36.41 -34.41
CA SER A 4 1.08 35.37 -33.45
C SER A 4 -0.09 34.57 -34.01
N HIS A 5 0.11 33.29 -34.32
CA HIS A 5 -0.99 32.38 -34.61
C HIS A 5 -1.57 31.88 -33.28
N ARG A 6 -2.64 32.56 -32.83
CA ARG A 6 -3.69 31.97 -32.01
C ARG A 6 -4.30 30.81 -32.80
N ASN A 7 -4.27 29.60 -32.23
CA ASN A 7 -5.07 28.49 -32.74
C ASN A 7 -6.53 28.75 -32.36
N GLU A 8 -7.37 28.98 -33.36
CA GLU A 8 -8.81 28.90 -33.23
C GLU A 8 -9.21 27.43 -33.13
N ASP A 9 -10.00 27.13 -32.11
CA ASP A 9 -10.68 25.87 -31.87
C ASP A 9 -11.75 25.67 -32.96
N ARG A 10 -11.55 24.70 -33.86
CA ARG A 10 -12.59 24.15 -34.75
C ARG A 10 -12.40 22.63 -34.84
N GLY A 11 -13.47 21.90 -34.52
CA GLY A 11 -13.50 20.44 -34.48
C GLY A 11 -13.15 19.78 -35.80
N GLY A 12 -11.93 19.24 -35.89
CA GLY A 12 -11.48 18.34 -36.95
C GLY A 12 -10.61 17.26 -36.32
N GLU A 13 -10.88 16.00 -36.66
CA GLU A 13 -10.10 14.84 -36.22
C GLU A 13 -8.61 15.08 -36.52
N HIS A 14 -7.79 15.25 -35.48
CA HIS A 14 -6.35 15.40 -35.65
C HIS A 14 -5.74 14.07 -36.12
N ARG A 15 -5.56 13.93 -37.44
CA ARG A 15 -4.81 12.82 -38.04
C ARG A 15 -3.31 13.05 -37.80
N TRP A 16 -2.69 12.19 -37.00
CA TRP A 16 -1.26 12.29 -36.68
C TRP A 16 -0.45 11.61 -37.78
N THR A 17 0.23 12.40 -38.61
CA THR A 17 1.02 11.86 -39.74
C THR A 17 2.53 12.01 -39.54
N PHE A 18 3.28 11.01 -40.01
CA PHE A 18 4.74 11.05 -40.13
C PHE A 18 5.19 10.17 -41.30
N ASN A 19 6.02 10.70 -42.19
CA ASN A 19 6.46 10.04 -43.44
C ASN A 19 5.32 9.46 -44.28
N GLY A 20 4.19 10.19 -44.40
CA GLY A 20 3.03 9.74 -45.16
C GLY A 20 2.16 8.66 -44.49
N VAL A 21 2.54 8.18 -43.29
CA VAL A 21 1.77 7.20 -42.52
C VAL A 21 0.91 7.90 -41.46
N GLU A 22 -0.35 7.50 -41.36
CA GLU A 22 -1.29 7.95 -40.32
C GLU A 22 -1.22 7.07 -39.07
N TYR A 23 -1.17 7.72 -37.91
CA TYR A 23 -1.09 7.07 -36.61
C TYR A 23 -2.35 7.33 -35.78
N PRO A 24 -2.88 6.31 -35.07
CA PRO A 24 -4.09 6.45 -34.26
C PRO A 24 -3.92 7.41 -33.07
N THR A 25 -2.68 7.60 -32.61
CA THR A 25 -2.38 8.49 -31.48
C THR A 25 -1.07 9.25 -31.71
N ARG A 26 -0.98 10.45 -31.12
CA ARG A 26 0.25 11.25 -31.08
C ARG A 26 1.44 10.49 -30.51
N LYS A 27 1.19 9.59 -29.54
CA LYS A 27 2.24 8.80 -28.88
C LYS A 27 2.92 7.86 -29.88
N LEU A 28 2.13 7.12 -30.66
CA LEU A 28 2.63 6.19 -31.68
C LEU A 28 3.39 6.93 -32.79
N MET A 29 2.88 8.07 -33.26
CA MET A 29 3.60 8.92 -34.23
C MET A 29 4.95 9.40 -33.67
N CYS A 30 5.00 9.81 -32.39
CA CYS A 30 6.24 10.21 -31.73
C CYS A 30 7.21 9.04 -31.54
N GLU A 31 6.73 7.81 -31.31
CA GLU A 31 7.55 6.60 -31.25
C GLU A 31 8.16 6.27 -32.62
N ALA A 32 7.39 6.36 -33.70
CA ALA A 32 7.89 6.19 -35.07
C ALA A 32 8.96 7.24 -35.43
N ARG A 33 8.75 8.52 -35.05
CA ARG A 33 9.77 9.57 -35.22
C ARG A 33 11.06 9.29 -34.47
N ARG A 34 10.96 8.69 -33.28
CA ARG A 34 12.13 8.30 -32.47
C ARG A 34 12.86 7.13 -33.08
N ALA A 35 12.14 6.13 -33.62
CA ALA A 35 12.74 5.00 -34.30
C ALA A 35 13.54 5.44 -35.54
N GLU A 36 12.95 6.30 -36.37
CA GLU A 36 13.63 6.82 -37.56
C GLU A 36 14.85 7.68 -37.20
N TYR A 37 14.77 8.45 -36.12
CA TYR A 37 15.91 9.21 -35.60
C TYR A 37 17.10 8.32 -35.21
N VAL A 38 16.83 7.15 -34.62
CA VAL A 38 17.86 6.16 -34.28
C VAL A 38 18.43 5.52 -35.53
N ARG A 39 17.57 5.14 -36.50
CA ARG A 39 17.99 4.57 -37.78
C ARG A 39 18.96 5.47 -38.54
N LEU A 40 18.65 6.77 -38.66
CA LEU A 40 19.50 7.76 -39.32
C LEU A 40 20.87 7.95 -38.64
N LEU A 41 20.93 7.76 -37.32
CA LEU A 41 22.17 7.83 -36.55
C LEU A 41 23.03 6.56 -36.71
N ASP A 42 22.41 5.39 -36.64
CA ASP A 42 23.12 4.10 -36.58
C ASP A 42 23.46 3.54 -37.97
N GLU A 43 22.56 3.67 -38.95
CA GLU A 43 22.72 3.05 -40.28
C GLU A 43 23.29 4.02 -41.31
N GLU A 44 22.84 5.28 -41.31
CA GLU A 44 23.26 6.29 -42.29
C GLU A 44 24.42 7.18 -41.79
N GLY A 45 24.85 7.00 -40.54
CA GLY A 45 25.97 7.72 -39.95
C GLY A 45 25.76 9.24 -39.82
N MET A 46 24.50 9.71 -39.89
CA MET A 46 24.20 11.14 -39.83
C MET A 46 24.56 11.71 -38.46
N ASN A 47 24.96 12.99 -38.42
CA ASN A 47 25.11 13.65 -37.13
C ASN A 47 23.73 13.94 -36.51
N PHE A 48 23.69 14.04 -35.17
CA PHE A 48 22.44 14.21 -34.42
C PHE A 48 21.62 15.45 -34.77
N THR A 49 22.23 16.46 -35.40
CA THR A 49 21.53 17.67 -35.85
C THR A 49 20.84 17.42 -37.20
N GLN A 50 21.51 16.71 -38.12
CA GLN A 50 20.94 16.27 -39.39
C GLN A 50 19.79 15.29 -39.16
N ALA A 51 19.98 14.26 -38.32
CA ALA A 51 18.94 13.31 -37.97
C ALA A 51 17.72 13.99 -37.31
N ALA A 52 17.94 15.02 -36.47
CA ALA A 52 16.85 15.75 -35.83
C ALA A 52 16.03 16.55 -36.85
N HIS A 53 16.71 17.18 -37.81
CA HIS A 53 16.06 17.91 -38.88
C HIS A 53 15.25 16.97 -39.80
N ALA A 54 15.82 15.82 -40.16
CA ALA A 54 15.17 14.83 -41.01
C ALA A 54 13.86 14.28 -40.43
N VAL A 55 13.78 14.08 -39.11
CA VAL A 55 12.54 13.64 -38.43
C VAL A 55 11.62 14.79 -37.99
N GLY A 56 11.94 16.03 -38.37
CA GLY A 56 11.12 17.21 -38.11
C GLY A 56 11.08 17.66 -36.65
N VAL A 57 12.18 17.50 -35.89
CA VAL A 57 12.30 17.97 -34.50
C VAL A 57 13.45 18.96 -34.31
N SER A 58 13.35 19.78 -33.26
CA SER A 58 14.40 20.77 -32.96
C SER A 58 15.74 20.08 -32.61
N LYS A 59 16.86 20.76 -32.92
CA LYS A 59 18.21 20.33 -32.50
C LYS A 59 18.31 20.01 -31.00
N ARG A 60 17.61 20.77 -30.16
CA ARG A 60 17.56 20.57 -28.70
C ARG A 60 16.85 19.27 -28.34
N THR A 61 15.76 18.95 -29.05
CA THR A 61 15.02 17.69 -28.91
C THR A 61 15.88 16.51 -29.33
N GLY A 62 16.55 16.59 -30.49
CA GLY A 62 17.48 15.56 -30.94
C GLY A 62 18.63 15.32 -29.94
N LYS A 63 19.23 16.39 -29.41
CA LYS A 63 20.28 16.27 -28.38
C LYS A 63 19.78 15.60 -27.09
N ALA A 64 18.54 15.88 -26.67
CA ALA A 64 17.93 15.23 -25.51
C ALA A 64 17.60 13.75 -25.79
N TRP A 65 17.17 13.43 -27.01
CA TRP A 65 16.96 12.05 -27.45
C TRP A 65 18.27 11.27 -27.51
N ARG A 66 19.37 11.89 -27.93
CA ARG A 66 20.69 11.24 -27.95
C ARG A 66 21.28 11.03 -26.56
N ASN A 67 21.26 12.05 -25.70
CA ASN A 67 22.05 12.06 -24.46
C ASN A 67 21.22 11.84 -23.19
N GLY A 68 19.89 11.76 -23.32
CA GLY A 68 18.98 11.85 -22.19
C GLY A 68 18.94 13.26 -21.60
N ARG A 69 18.02 13.46 -20.65
CA ARG A 69 17.86 14.73 -19.93
C ARG A 69 17.28 14.51 -18.54
N THR A 70 18.00 14.96 -17.53
CA THR A 70 17.51 15.06 -16.16
C THR A 70 16.74 16.38 -16.00
N ARG A 71 15.50 16.33 -15.49
CA ARG A 71 14.70 17.53 -15.21
C ARG A 71 14.56 17.69 -13.70
N ALA A 72 14.61 18.93 -13.20
CA ALA A 72 14.42 19.25 -11.77
C ALA A 72 13.08 18.75 -11.20
N THR A 73 12.09 18.49 -12.06
CA THR A 73 10.78 17.94 -11.71
C THR A 73 10.76 16.41 -11.57
N GLY A 74 11.91 15.73 -11.61
CA GLY A 74 12.04 14.28 -11.43
C GLY A 74 11.70 13.41 -12.65
N ARG A 75 11.21 14.01 -13.75
CA ARG A 75 10.98 13.30 -15.03
C ARG A 75 12.27 13.24 -15.84
N ASN A 76 13.03 12.17 -15.67
CA ASN A 76 14.26 11.93 -16.42
C ASN A 76 13.92 11.25 -17.77
N GLU A 77 14.38 11.85 -18.86
CA GLU A 77 14.34 11.25 -20.19
C GLU A 77 15.64 10.46 -20.38
N LYS A 78 15.54 9.14 -20.60
CA LYS A 78 16.70 8.31 -20.93
C LYS A 78 17.13 8.54 -22.38
N PRO A 79 18.43 8.42 -22.71
CA PRO A 79 18.89 8.43 -24.10
C PRO A 79 18.24 7.30 -24.89
N LEU A 80 17.94 7.56 -26.17
CA LEU A 80 17.37 6.59 -27.13
C LEU A 80 18.43 5.66 -27.72
N VAL A 81 19.69 6.12 -27.76
CA VAL A 81 20.83 5.34 -28.27
C VAL A 81 21.88 5.28 -27.17
N ASP A 82 22.28 4.07 -26.79
CA ASP A 82 23.33 3.84 -25.80
C ASP A 82 24.68 3.72 -26.53
N TRP A 83 25.29 4.87 -26.82
CA TRP A 83 26.56 4.95 -27.57
C TRP A 83 27.76 4.32 -26.82
N TYR A 84 27.64 4.16 -25.51
CA TYR A 84 28.60 3.43 -24.69
C TYR A 84 28.09 2.00 -24.48
N ARG A 85 28.15 1.18 -25.52
CA ARG A 85 28.01 -0.29 -25.40
C ARG A 85 29.20 -0.85 -24.60
N SER A 86 29.12 -0.72 -23.29
CA SER A 86 29.75 -1.58 -22.30
C SER A 86 28.66 -2.13 -21.39
N THR A 87 27.60 -2.66 -21.99
CA THR A 87 26.75 -3.67 -21.35
C THR A 87 27.28 -5.06 -21.69
N MET A 88 28.59 -5.28 -21.56
CA MET A 88 28.97 -6.49 -20.85
C MET A 88 28.46 -6.27 -19.43
N ASP A 89 27.49 -7.07 -18.99
CA ASP A 89 27.24 -7.22 -17.56
C ASP A 89 28.60 -7.26 -16.89
N LYS A 90 28.89 -6.35 -15.94
CA LYS A 90 30.13 -6.43 -15.16
C LYS A 90 30.23 -7.89 -14.72
N PRO A 91 31.24 -8.65 -15.18
CA PRO A 91 31.28 -10.08 -14.92
C PRO A 91 31.21 -10.22 -13.41
N LYS A 92 30.13 -10.82 -12.91
CA LYS A 92 29.96 -11.02 -11.48
C LYS A 92 31.21 -11.73 -11.00
N THR A 93 31.95 -11.11 -10.09
CA THR A 93 33.12 -11.72 -9.48
C THR A 93 32.64 -12.95 -8.73
N LEU A 94 32.82 -14.12 -9.36
CA LEU A 94 32.50 -15.40 -8.74
C LEU A 94 33.44 -15.58 -7.55
N HIS A 95 32.89 -15.96 -6.40
CA HIS A 95 33.72 -16.29 -5.24
C HIS A 95 34.80 -17.30 -5.67
N PRO A 96 36.07 -17.18 -5.23
CA PRO A 96 37.17 -18.08 -5.61
C PRO A 96 36.92 -19.57 -5.36
N ARG A 97 35.82 -19.94 -4.71
CA ARG A 97 35.38 -21.33 -4.50
C ARG A 97 34.80 -21.95 -5.77
N TYR A 98 34.24 -21.14 -6.66
CA TYR A 98 33.57 -21.59 -7.87
C TYR A 98 34.51 -21.45 -9.08
N LEU A 99 34.37 -22.37 -10.04
CA LEU A 99 35.05 -22.25 -11.33
C LEU A 99 34.41 -21.13 -12.15
N SER A 100 35.21 -20.31 -12.81
CA SER A 100 34.78 -19.32 -13.79
C SER A 100 34.45 -19.98 -15.13
N GLN A 101 33.80 -19.24 -16.02
CA GLN A 101 33.55 -19.72 -17.38
C GLN A 101 34.86 -19.96 -18.13
N GLU A 102 35.87 -19.12 -17.91
CA GLU A 102 37.19 -19.24 -18.52
C GLU A 102 37.92 -20.50 -18.04
N GLU A 103 37.88 -20.78 -16.72
CA GLU A 103 38.43 -22.03 -16.18
C GLU A 103 37.70 -23.25 -16.75
N ARG A 104 36.37 -23.18 -16.95
CA ARG A 104 35.62 -24.26 -17.62
C ARG A 104 36.05 -24.47 -19.07
N ILE A 105 36.28 -23.39 -19.82
CA ILE A 105 36.79 -23.48 -21.20
C ILE A 105 38.17 -24.13 -21.21
N GLN A 106 39.07 -23.70 -20.32
CA GLN A 106 40.40 -24.30 -20.18
C GLN A 106 40.35 -25.79 -19.82
N ILE A 107 39.44 -26.21 -18.92
CA ILE A 107 39.21 -27.64 -18.64
C ILE A 107 38.83 -28.38 -19.92
N ALA A 108 37.90 -27.84 -20.72
CA ALA A 108 37.44 -28.49 -21.95
C ALA A 108 38.55 -28.64 -22.98
N ASP A 109 39.35 -27.60 -23.21
CA ASP A 109 40.44 -27.64 -24.18
C ASP A 109 41.55 -28.60 -23.76
N ARG A 110 41.89 -28.63 -22.46
CA ARG A 110 42.92 -29.53 -21.94
C ARG A 110 42.49 -30.99 -21.96
N LEU A 111 41.21 -31.27 -21.72
CA LEU A 111 40.64 -32.61 -21.90
C LEU A 111 40.72 -33.07 -23.37
N ARG A 112 40.49 -32.17 -24.34
CA ARG A 112 40.64 -32.48 -25.77
C ARG A 112 42.09 -32.78 -26.16
N LEU A 113 43.05 -32.16 -25.48
CA LEU A 113 44.49 -32.41 -25.65
C LEU A 113 44.97 -33.69 -24.95
N GLY A 114 44.10 -34.40 -24.21
CA GLY A 114 44.45 -35.63 -23.51
C GLY A 114 45.11 -35.44 -22.13
N ASP A 115 45.08 -34.22 -21.57
CA ASP A 115 45.68 -33.95 -20.28
C ASP A 115 44.95 -34.67 -19.13
N SER A 116 45.71 -35.22 -18.19
CA SER A 116 45.13 -35.83 -16.98
C SER A 116 44.47 -34.78 -16.07
N ILE A 117 43.43 -35.18 -15.32
CA ILE A 117 42.74 -34.30 -14.35
C ILE A 117 43.71 -33.61 -13.39
N ARG A 118 44.76 -34.31 -12.94
CA ARG A 118 45.79 -33.75 -12.04
C ARG A 118 46.64 -32.66 -12.73
N ALA A 119 46.93 -32.81 -14.02
CA ALA A 119 47.65 -31.80 -14.81
C ALA A 119 46.79 -30.55 -15.02
N ILE A 120 45.52 -30.72 -15.37
CA ILE A 120 44.54 -29.63 -15.52
C ILE A 120 44.39 -28.86 -14.20
N ALA A 121 44.25 -29.59 -13.09
CA ALA A 121 44.12 -28.99 -11.77
C ALA A 121 45.34 -28.15 -11.37
N ARG A 122 46.56 -28.65 -11.65
CA ARG A 122 47.80 -27.90 -11.41
C ARG A 122 47.88 -26.63 -12.25
N LEU A 123 47.49 -26.70 -13.52
CA LEU A 123 47.47 -25.54 -14.43
C LEU A 123 46.53 -24.44 -13.92
N LEU A 124 45.35 -24.83 -13.41
CA LEU A 124 44.34 -23.90 -12.93
C LEU A 124 44.56 -23.45 -11.47
N GLY A 125 45.56 -23.99 -10.78
CA GLY A 125 45.73 -23.76 -9.34
C GLY A 125 44.56 -24.27 -8.49
N ARG A 126 43.91 -25.37 -8.92
CA ARG A 126 42.74 -25.97 -8.27
C ARG A 126 43.03 -27.35 -7.69
N ASP A 127 42.19 -27.78 -6.76
CA ASP A 127 42.21 -29.15 -6.26
C ASP A 127 41.77 -30.15 -7.37
N PRO A 128 42.48 -31.28 -7.57
CA PRO A 128 42.10 -32.30 -8.56
C PRO A 128 40.67 -32.82 -8.41
N GLY A 129 40.17 -32.93 -7.17
CA GLY A 129 38.79 -33.32 -6.89
C GLY A 129 37.77 -32.28 -7.36
N THR A 130 38.13 -31.00 -7.47
CA THR A 130 37.25 -29.95 -8.02
C THR A 130 37.08 -30.14 -9.53
N VAL A 131 38.18 -30.35 -10.26
CA VAL A 131 38.15 -30.59 -11.71
C VAL A 131 37.43 -31.91 -12.02
N SER A 132 37.76 -32.99 -11.30
CA SER A 132 37.08 -34.29 -11.46
C SER A 132 35.57 -34.18 -11.27
N ARG A 133 35.11 -33.58 -10.16
CA ARG A 133 33.67 -33.43 -9.88
C ARG A 133 32.97 -32.52 -10.89
N GLU A 134 33.64 -31.50 -11.42
CA GLU A 134 33.06 -30.62 -12.44
C GLU A 134 32.85 -31.37 -13.76
N VAL A 135 33.85 -32.12 -14.21
CA VAL A 135 33.81 -32.89 -15.45
C VAL A 135 32.75 -33.98 -15.37
N GLU A 136 32.75 -34.76 -14.29
CA GLU A 136 31.80 -35.86 -14.11
C GLU A 136 30.35 -35.36 -14.04
N ARG A 137 30.10 -34.33 -13.22
CA ARG A 137 28.75 -33.78 -13.01
C ARG A 137 28.15 -33.12 -14.27
N ASN A 138 28.99 -32.60 -15.16
CA ASN A 138 28.55 -31.85 -16.34
C ASN A 138 28.87 -32.55 -17.66
N ARG A 139 29.28 -33.82 -17.62
CA ARG A 139 29.42 -34.66 -18.80
C ARG A 139 28.09 -34.73 -19.54
N ASN A 140 28.13 -34.56 -20.86
CA ASN A 140 26.93 -34.73 -21.68
C ASN A 140 26.64 -36.23 -21.80
N PRO A 141 25.46 -36.72 -21.38
CA PRO A 141 25.11 -38.14 -21.49
C PRO A 141 25.06 -38.66 -22.93
N GLU A 142 24.76 -37.78 -23.91
CA GLU A 142 24.60 -38.16 -25.32
C GLU A 142 25.93 -38.13 -26.08
N SER A 143 26.73 -37.08 -25.90
CA SER A 143 28.01 -36.92 -26.61
C SER A 143 29.22 -37.48 -25.83
N GLY A 144 29.05 -37.83 -24.56
CA GLY A 144 30.14 -38.25 -23.65
C GLY A 144 31.17 -37.15 -23.34
N GLY A 145 31.07 -35.99 -23.98
CA GLY A 145 32.00 -34.87 -23.87
C GLY A 145 31.68 -33.92 -22.72
N TYR A 146 32.67 -33.13 -22.33
CA TYR A 146 32.52 -32.04 -21.39
C TYR A 146 32.27 -30.71 -22.12
N GLU A 147 31.12 -30.08 -21.88
CA GLU A 147 30.69 -28.86 -22.56
C GLU A 147 30.74 -27.64 -21.61
N PRO A 148 31.69 -26.70 -21.79
CA PRO A 148 31.95 -25.65 -20.80
C PRO A 148 30.82 -24.63 -20.68
N CYS A 149 30.16 -24.26 -21.79
CA CYS A 149 29.04 -23.33 -21.78
C CYS A 149 27.79 -23.91 -21.11
N ARG A 150 27.51 -25.20 -21.35
CA ARG A 150 26.41 -25.93 -20.69
C ARG A 150 26.68 -26.10 -19.19
N ALA A 151 27.93 -26.39 -18.82
CA ALA A 151 28.35 -26.45 -17.41
C ALA A 151 28.18 -25.09 -16.71
N GLN A 152 28.53 -23.99 -17.37
CA GLN A 152 28.32 -22.62 -16.87
C GLN A 152 26.84 -22.31 -16.64
N GLN A 153 25.97 -22.63 -17.61
CA GLN A 153 24.52 -22.43 -17.49
C GLN A 153 23.93 -23.24 -16.33
N LYS A 154 24.25 -24.53 -16.26
CA LYS A 154 23.82 -25.41 -15.15
C LYS A 154 24.30 -24.90 -13.78
N ALA A 155 25.52 -24.38 -13.70
CA ALA A 155 26.03 -23.79 -12.46
C ALA A 155 25.24 -22.52 -12.07
N ALA A 156 24.96 -21.63 -13.04
CA ALA A 156 24.16 -20.43 -12.84
C ALA A 156 22.73 -20.75 -12.42
N ASP A 157 22.11 -21.79 -12.98
CA ASP A 157 20.76 -22.21 -12.59
C ASP A 157 20.73 -22.80 -11.18
N ARG A 158 21.71 -23.61 -10.80
CA ARG A 158 21.82 -24.16 -9.44
C ARG A 158 22.07 -23.07 -8.39
N LEU A 159 22.74 -21.98 -8.76
CA LEU A 159 22.93 -20.81 -7.89
C LEU A 159 21.61 -20.14 -7.51
N LYS A 160 20.56 -20.26 -8.34
CA LYS A 160 19.25 -19.63 -8.08
C LYS A 160 18.54 -20.19 -6.84
N ARG A 161 18.83 -21.45 -6.44
CA ARG A 161 18.26 -22.17 -5.27
C ARG A 161 16.88 -21.65 -4.83
N PRO A 162 15.84 -21.79 -5.67
CA PRO A 162 14.52 -21.29 -5.31
C PRO A 162 14.02 -22.07 -4.09
N LYS A 163 13.91 -21.40 -2.94
CA LYS A 163 13.26 -21.99 -1.76
C LYS A 163 11.76 -21.78 -1.89
N PRO A 164 10.93 -22.81 -1.66
CA PRO A 164 9.49 -22.61 -1.55
C PRO A 164 9.25 -21.60 -0.43
N ARG A 165 8.41 -20.60 -0.70
CA ARG A 165 8.09 -19.58 0.29
C ARG A 165 7.07 -20.13 1.27
N LYS A 166 7.18 -19.68 2.52
CA LYS A 166 6.28 -20.09 3.60
C LYS A 166 4.84 -19.65 3.32
N ALA A 167 4.64 -18.37 3.00
CA ALA A 167 3.36 -17.82 2.54
C ALA A 167 3.35 -17.82 1.01
N ALA A 168 2.92 -18.94 0.43
CA ALA A 168 2.75 -19.10 -1.01
C ALA A 168 1.28 -19.42 -1.32
N GLU A 169 0.87 -19.18 -2.56
CA GLU A 169 -0.52 -19.41 -2.99
C GLU A 169 -0.84 -20.90 -2.89
N GLY A 170 -2.03 -21.22 -2.37
CA GLY A 170 -2.41 -22.60 -2.03
C GLY A 170 -1.90 -23.10 -0.67
N THR A 171 -1.16 -22.28 0.10
CA THR A 171 -0.86 -22.59 1.51
C THR A 171 -1.94 -22.05 2.43
N ARG A 172 -2.28 -22.78 3.50
CA ARG A 172 -3.22 -22.31 4.53
C ARG A 172 -2.83 -20.95 5.12
N LEU A 173 -1.52 -20.72 5.31
CA LEU A 173 -1.00 -19.44 5.79
C LEU A 173 -1.36 -18.28 4.84
N TRP A 174 -1.26 -18.50 3.52
CA TRP A 174 -1.63 -17.48 2.54
C TRP A 174 -3.13 -17.21 2.56
N ASP A 175 -3.97 -18.23 2.74
CA ASP A 175 -5.42 -18.05 2.80
C ASP A 175 -5.84 -17.17 3.99
N GLU A 176 -5.23 -17.36 5.16
CA GLU A 176 -5.45 -16.50 6.33
C GLU A 176 -4.94 -15.06 6.11
N ILE A 177 -3.76 -14.91 5.51
CA ILE A 177 -3.22 -13.59 5.15
C ILE A 177 -4.16 -12.89 4.17
N ALA A 178 -4.62 -13.57 3.12
CA ALA A 178 -5.52 -13.03 2.12
C ALA A 178 -6.89 -12.69 2.72
N ALA A 179 -7.43 -13.51 3.62
CA ALA A 179 -8.66 -13.24 4.34
C ALA A 179 -8.53 -11.98 5.21
N GLY A 180 -7.44 -11.84 5.98
CA GLY A 180 -7.17 -10.65 6.77
C GLY A 180 -7.03 -9.39 5.90
N LEU A 181 -6.33 -9.48 4.75
CA LEU A 181 -6.19 -8.35 3.82
C LEU A 181 -7.53 -7.93 3.20
N ARG A 182 -8.40 -8.88 2.86
CA ARG A 182 -9.76 -8.61 2.35
C ARG A 182 -10.63 -7.88 3.39
N ARG A 183 -10.46 -8.18 4.68
CA ARG A 183 -11.06 -7.47 5.83
C ARG A 183 -10.32 -6.18 6.20
N HIS A 184 -9.52 -5.65 5.28
CA HIS A 184 -8.72 -4.44 5.47
C HIS A 184 -7.71 -4.49 6.64
N TRP A 185 -7.31 -5.65 7.15
CA TRP A 185 -6.29 -5.72 8.21
C TRP A 185 -4.90 -5.34 7.67
N SER A 186 -4.11 -4.64 8.48
CA SER A 186 -2.71 -4.34 8.12
C SER A 186 -1.84 -5.60 8.25
N PRO A 187 -0.72 -5.70 7.54
CA PRO A 187 0.24 -6.79 7.72
C PRO A 187 0.70 -6.98 9.17
N GLU A 188 0.83 -5.89 9.95
CA GLU A 188 1.14 -5.97 11.39
C GLU A 188 -0.02 -6.59 12.19
N GLN A 189 -1.27 -6.21 11.89
CA GLN A 189 -2.46 -6.80 12.53
C GLN A 189 -2.53 -8.29 12.25
N ILE A 190 -2.34 -8.69 10.98
CA ILE A 190 -2.37 -10.10 10.56
C ILE A 190 -1.27 -10.89 11.24
N ALA A 191 -0.01 -10.43 11.20
CA ALA A 191 1.13 -11.14 11.79
C ALA A 191 0.94 -11.44 13.28
N ASN A 192 0.46 -10.47 14.05
CA ASN A 192 0.25 -10.66 15.48
C ASN A 192 -1.02 -11.46 15.76
N ARG A 193 -2.07 -11.29 14.94
CA ARG A 193 -3.30 -12.06 15.10
C ARG A 193 -3.09 -13.55 14.83
N LEU A 194 -2.30 -13.90 13.80
CA LEU A 194 -1.91 -15.28 13.51
C LEU A 194 -1.20 -15.97 14.69
N ARG A 195 -0.46 -15.22 15.52
CA ARG A 195 0.17 -15.78 16.72
C ARG A 195 -0.82 -16.09 17.84
N LEU A 196 -1.88 -15.29 17.95
CA LEU A 196 -2.95 -15.50 18.92
C LEU A 196 -3.88 -16.63 18.51
N ASP A 197 -4.24 -16.70 17.23
CA ASP A 197 -5.16 -17.72 16.70
C ASP A 197 -4.49 -19.10 16.58
N PHE A 198 -3.16 -19.15 16.42
CA PHE A 198 -2.40 -20.38 16.21
C PHE A 198 -1.17 -20.47 17.13
N PRO A 199 -1.32 -20.42 18.47
CA PRO A 199 -0.18 -20.32 19.39
C PRO A 199 0.82 -21.48 19.24
N ASP A 200 0.33 -22.70 19.04
CA ASP A 200 1.13 -23.92 18.98
C ASP A 200 1.55 -24.31 17.56
N ASN A 201 1.14 -23.56 16.53
CA ASN A 201 1.43 -23.85 15.14
C ASN A 201 2.35 -22.80 14.52
N GLY A 202 3.66 -23.02 14.67
CA GLY A 202 4.70 -22.15 14.14
C GLY A 202 4.66 -21.98 12.61
N ASP A 203 4.08 -22.93 11.86
CA ASP A 203 3.92 -22.82 10.40
C ASP A 203 2.88 -21.77 10.00
N MET A 204 1.93 -21.47 10.89
CA MET A 204 0.95 -20.39 10.71
C MET A 204 1.51 -19.02 11.12
N HIS A 205 2.69 -18.95 11.73
CA HIS A 205 3.29 -17.67 12.12
C HIS A 205 4.05 -17.04 10.96
N ALA A 206 3.73 -15.79 10.63
CA ALA A 206 4.47 -15.00 9.66
C ALA A 206 4.96 -13.70 10.30
N SER A 207 6.20 -13.31 10.02
CA SER A 207 6.65 -11.95 10.32
C SER A 207 5.95 -10.95 9.39
N VAL A 208 5.87 -9.69 9.81
CA VAL A 208 5.33 -8.60 8.98
C VAL A 208 6.04 -8.54 7.62
N GLU A 209 7.36 -8.71 7.60
CA GLU A 209 8.14 -8.75 6.37
C GLU A 209 7.79 -9.95 5.48
N THR A 210 7.51 -11.12 6.07
CA THR A 210 7.07 -12.30 5.29
C THR A 210 5.76 -12.02 4.57
N ILE A 211 4.82 -11.33 5.23
CA ILE A 211 3.56 -10.92 4.64
C ILE A 211 3.78 -9.90 3.52
N TYR A 212 4.65 -8.89 3.74
CA TYR A 212 4.99 -7.93 2.69
C TYR A 212 5.63 -8.58 1.46
N GLN A 213 6.58 -9.50 1.66
CA GLN A 213 7.19 -10.26 0.56
C GLN A 213 6.14 -11.06 -0.21
N ALA A 214 5.23 -11.75 0.50
CA ALA A 214 4.13 -12.48 -0.11
C ALA A 214 3.24 -11.54 -0.96
N ILE A 215 2.84 -10.39 -0.41
CA ILE A 215 2.07 -9.36 -1.12
C ILE A 215 2.81 -8.89 -2.38
N TYR A 216 4.09 -8.49 -2.29
CA TYR A 216 4.80 -7.91 -3.43
C TYR A 216 5.03 -8.89 -4.58
N LEU A 217 5.20 -10.16 -4.25
CA LEU A 217 5.53 -11.20 -5.22
C LEU A 217 4.27 -11.84 -5.82
N GLN A 218 3.18 -11.89 -5.07
CA GLN A 218 1.94 -12.59 -5.46
C GLN A 218 0.81 -11.66 -5.88
N ALA A 219 0.86 -10.36 -5.56
CA ALA A 219 -0.11 -9.40 -6.07
C ALA A 219 0.11 -9.12 -7.56
N ARG A 220 -0.34 -10.05 -8.41
CA ARG A 220 -0.60 -9.85 -9.84
C ARG A 220 -2.09 -9.53 -10.03
N GLY A 221 -2.41 -8.66 -10.99
CA GLY A 221 -3.80 -8.38 -11.37
C GLY A 221 -4.63 -7.66 -10.30
N GLU A 222 -5.79 -8.22 -9.97
CA GLU A 222 -6.88 -7.63 -9.18
C GLU A 222 -6.51 -7.42 -7.70
N LEU A 223 -5.81 -8.37 -7.07
CA LEU A 223 -5.38 -8.26 -5.67
C LEU A 223 -4.50 -7.03 -5.41
N LYS A 224 -3.69 -6.60 -6.41
CA LYS A 224 -2.89 -5.37 -6.32
C LYS A 224 -3.75 -4.11 -6.36
N GLN A 225 -4.87 -4.14 -7.09
CA GLN A 225 -5.83 -3.03 -7.12
C GLN A 225 -6.66 -2.99 -5.83
N GLU A 226 -7.08 -4.14 -5.31
CA GLU A 226 -7.79 -4.25 -4.03
C GLU A 226 -6.92 -3.78 -2.87
N LEU A 227 -5.66 -4.22 -2.80
CA LEU A 227 -4.69 -3.71 -1.81
C LEU A 227 -4.50 -2.20 -1.91
N LYS A 228 -4.45 -1.65 -3.13
CA LYS A 228 -4.33 -0.20 -3.34
C LYS A 228 -5.58 0.56 -2.90
N ARG A 229 -6.78 -0.03 -3.06
CA ARG A 229 -8.05 0.53 -2.54
C ARG A 229 -8.14 0.41 -1.02
N ALA A 230 -7.62 -0.66 -0.44
CA ALA A 230 -7.55 -0.90 1.00
C ALA A 230 -6.49 -0.05 1.74
N MET A 231 -5.64 0.68 1.02
CA MET A 231 -4.64 1.56 1.64
C MET A 231 -5.30 2.74 2.37
N ARG A 232 -5.00 2.87 3.67
CA ARG A 232 -5.63 3.81 4.60
C ARG A 232 -5.48 5.30 4.23
N GLN A 233 -4.49 5.66 3.40
CA GLN A 233 -4.22 7.06 3.03
C GLN A 233 -3.92 7.21 1.55
N GLY A 234 -4.81 7.85 0.80
CA GLY A 234 -4.57 8.30 -0.57
C GLY A 234 -3.83 9.65 -0.68
N ARG A 235 -3.19 10.12 0.40
CA ARG A 235 -2.58 11.46 0.45
C ARG A 235 -1.12 11.40 0.00
N THR A 236 -0.79 12.15 -1.05
CA THR A 236 0.59 12.31 -1.54
C THR A 236 1.36 13.41 -0.80
N ALA A 237 0.69 14.23 0.02
CA ALA A 237 1.31 15.31 0.80
C ALA A 237 0.52 15.66 2.07
N ARG A 238 1.22 16.24 3.06
CA ARG A 238 0.63 16.80 4.28
C ARG A 238 -0.11 18.10 3.94
N ARG A 239 -1.34 18.25 4.42
CA ARG A 239 -2.07 19.52 4.30
C ARG A 239 -1.60 20.49 5.38
N PRO A 240 -1.42 21.79 5.07
CA PRO A 240 -1.25 22.80 6.09
C PRO A 240 -2.54 22.91 6.94
N GLN A 241 -2.37 23.13 8.24
CA GLN A 241 -3.46 23.38 9.17
C GLN A 241 -4.04 24.78 8.91
N GLY A 242 -5.36 24.85 8.67
CA GLY A 242 -6.10 26.10 8.71
C GLY A 242 -6.99 26.09 9.95
N GLY A 243 -6.77 27.02 10.87
CA GLY A 243 -7.60 27.24 12.04
C GLY A 243 -8.59 28.38 11.76
N GLN A 244 -9.89 28.09 11.75
CA GLN A 244 -10.90 29.09 12.05
C GLN A 244 -11.70 28.58 13.24
N GLY A 245 -11.50 29.25 14.37
CA GLY A 245 -12.21 28.95 15.61
C GLY A 245 -13.69 29.26 15.47
N ARG A 246 -14.54 28.32 15.86
CA ARG A 246 -15.98 28.56 16.06
C ARG A 246 -16.19 28.98 17.52
N LYS A 247 -17.02 30.00 17.74
CA LYS A 247 -17.44 30.44 19.07
C LYS A 247 -18.42 29.42 19.69
N PRO A 248 -18.41 29.23 21.03
CA PRO A 248 -19.40 28.39 21.70
C PRO A 248 -20.82 28.94 21.49
N ARG A 249 -21.80 28.05 21.30
CA ARG A 249 -23.20 28.42 20.93
C ARG A 249 -24.28 27.89 21.89
N PHE A 250 -23.93 27.24 23.00
CA PHE A 250 -24.95 26.64 23.87
C PHE A 250 -25.56 27.63 24.87
N ARG A 251 -26.87 27.44 25.13
CA ARG A 251 -27.63 28.16 26.18
C ARG A 251 -27.64 27.44 27.53
N GLU A 252 -27.37 26.14 27.56
CA GLU A 252 -27.44 25.32 28.77
C GLU A 252 -26.06 25.05 29.39
N PRO A 253 -25.96 24.94 30.74
CA PRO A 253 -24.71 24.65 31.42
C PRO A 253 -24.19 23.25 31.03
N MET A 254 -22.88 23.15 30.79
CA MET A 254 -22.18 21.95 30.34
C MET A 254 -21.24 21.45 31.44
N ALA A 255 -21.19 20.14 31.67
CA ALA A 255 -20.14 19.53 32.46
C ALA A 255 -18.89 19.36 31.58
N MET A 256 -17.79 20.02 31.95
CA MET A 256 -16.56 19.99 31.17
C MET A 256 -15.78 18.69 31.42
N ILE A 257 -14.92 18.31 30.48
CA ILE A 257 -14.06 17.12 30.58
C ILE A 257 -13.18 17.12 31.84
N SER A 258 -12.80 18.31 32.32
CA SER A 258 -12.06 18.49 33.58
C SER A 258 -12.82 18.04 34.83
N GLU A 259 -14.15 17.92 34.75
CA GLU A 259 -15.02 17.51 35.84
C GLU A 259 -15.21 15.98 35.88
N ARG A 260 -14.56 15.23 34.98
CA ARG A 260 -14.62 13.77 34.98
C ARG A 260 -13.91 13.18 36.20
N PRO A 261 -14.47 12.10 36.77
CA PRO A 261 -13.73 11.25 37.69
C PRO A 261 -12.41 10.76 37.06
N PRO A 262 -11.30 10.72 37.82
CA PRO A 262 -9.98 10.33 37.31
C PRO A 262 -9.95 8.91 36.71
N GLU A 263 -10.76 8.01 37.27
CA GLU A 263 -10.96 6.61 36.83
C GLU A 263 -11.38 6.47 35.36
N ILE A 264 -11.99 7.51 34.76
CA ILE A 264 -12.35 7.53 33.33
C ILE A 264 -11.10 7.66 32.44
N GLU A 265 -10.05 8.33 32.92
CA GLU A 265 -8.84 8.56 32.12
C GLU A 265 -7.97 7.32 31.96
N ASP A 266 -7.99 6.44 32.96
CA ASP A 266 -7.24 5.18 32.95
C ASP A 266 -7.82 4.13 31.98
N ARG A 267 -9.05 4.36 31.47
CA ARG A 267 -9.73 3.48 30.50
C ARG A 267 -9.80 2.02 31.00
N ALA A 268 -9.88 1.86 32.32
CA ALA A 268 -9.95 0.56 32.97
C ALA A 268 -11.41 0.08 33.09
N VAL A 269 -12.34 1.02 33.24
CA VAL A 269 -13.78 0.74 33.40
C VAL A 269 -14.47 0.83 32.04
N PRO A 270 -15.25 -0.19 31.62
CA PRO A 270 -16.03 -0.10 30.39
C PRO A 270 -17.20 0.88 30.52
N GLY A 271 -17.79 1.27 29.39
CA GLY A 271 -19.03 2.07 29.36
C GLY A 271 -18.81 3.58 29.33
N HIS A 272 -17.57 4.03 29.12
CA HIS A 272 -17.26 5.42 28.81
C HIS A 272 -17.05 5.56 27.30
N TRP A 273 -17.85 6.40 26.64
CA TRP A 273 -17.87 6.53 25.19
C TRP A 273 -17.31 7.89 24.76
N GLU A 274 -16.57 7.90 23.66
CA GLU A 274 -16.24 9.09 22.89
C GLU A 274 -17.16 9.18 21.68
N GLY A 275 -17.75 10.35 21.46
CA GLY A 275 -18.67 10.63 20.38
C GLY A 275 -18.14 11.70 19.42
N ASP A 276 -18.47 11.55 18.12
CA ASP A 276 -18.15 12.52 17.07
C ASP A 276 -19.12 12.40 15.88
N LEU A 277 -19.05 13.35 14.96
CA LEU A 277 -19.71 13.25 13.65
C LEU A 277 -18.67 13.17 12.54
N ILE A 278 -18.82 12.18 11.65
CA ILE A 278 -18.17 12.23 10.35
C ILE A 278 -19.11 12.91 9.36
N THR A 279 -18.68 14.05 8.80
CA THR A 279 -19.48 14.77 7.81
C THR A 279 -19.16 14.35 6.37
N GLY A 280 -20.18 14.41 5.52
CA GLY A 280 -20.16 14.16 4.09
C GLY A 280 -19.93 15.44 3.27
N SER A 281 -20.35 15.42 2.01
CA SER A 281 -20.18 16.55 1.09
C SER A 281 -20.87 17.81 1.62
N ARG A 282 -20.15 18.93 1.62
CA ARG A 282 -20.67 20.25 2.02
C ARG A 282 -21.32 20.29 3.41
N ASN A 283 -20.97 19.36 4.31
CA ASN A 283 -21.60 19.16 5.62
C ASN A 283 -23.13 18.99 5.54
N LYS A 284 -23.66 18.38 4.47
CA LYS A 284 -25.11 18.15 4.31
C LYS A 284 -25.59 16.84 4.93
N SER A 285 -24.74 15.83 4.97
CA SER A 285 -25.00 14.54 5.57
C SER A 285 -23.92 14.20 6.59
N ALA A 286 -24.26 13.39 7.58
CA ALA A 286 -23.33 12.96 8.62
C ALA A 286 -23.64 11.52 9.04
N ILE A 287 -22.65 10.87 9.67
CA ILE A 287 -22.82 9.63 10.43
C ILE A 287 -22.25 9.91 11.81
N GLY A 288 -22.99 9.55 12.85
CA GLY A 288 -22.48 9.64 14.22
C GLY A 288 -21.58 8.47 14.54
N THR A 289 -20.52 8.72 15.30
CA THR A 289 -19.57 7.68 15.71
C THR A 289 -19.46 7.67 17.22
N LEU A 290 -19.72 6.52 17.82
CA LEU A 290 -19.56 6.26 19.25
C LEU A 290 -18.47 5.20 19.42
N VAL A 291 -17.44 5.49 20.20
CA VAL A 291 -16.33 4.54 20.44
C VAL A 291 -16.11 4.37 21.93
N GLU A 292 -16.17 3.14 22.40
CA GLU A 292 -15.98 2.79 23.81
C GLU A 292 -14.49 2.89 24.19
N ARG A 293 -14.19 3.60 25.29
CA ARG A 293 -12.85 4.04 25.68
C ARG A 293 -11.97 2.92 26.22
N THR A 294 -12.47 1.73 26.51
CA THR A 294 -11.71 0.59 27.02
C THR A 294 -11.42 -0.44 25.92
N THR A 295 -12.47 -0.91 25.25
CA THR A 295 -12.49 -1.95 24.22
C THR A 295 -12.33 -1.43 22.79
N ARG A 296 -12.50 -0.12 22.56
CA ARG A 296 -12.58 0.48 21.20
C ARG A 296 -13.78 -0.02 20.39
N PHE A 297 -14.78 -0.62 21.04
CA PHE A 297 -15.99 -1.05 20.37
C PHE A 297 -16.69 0.17 19.77
N THR A 298 -17.01 0.09 18.49
CA THR A 298 -17.52 1.19 17.67
C THR A 298 -18.97 0.93 17.32
N ILE A 299 -19.81 1.94 17.53
CA ILE A 299 -21.20 1.99 17.07
C ILE A 299 -21.33 3.16 16.11
N LEU A 300 -22.02 2.95 15.00
CA LEU A 300 -22.34 4.00 14.03
C LEU A 300 -23.82 4.38 14.15
N LEU A 301 -24.08 5.68 14.08
CA LEU A 301 -25.42 6.24 14.13
C LEU A 301 -25.82 6.66 12.73
N HIS A 302 -26.88 6.04 12.21
CA HIS A 302 -27.48 6.43 10.95
C HIS A 302 -28.31 7.71 11.13
N LEU A 303 -28.05 8.72 10.29
CA LEU A 303 -28.65 10.06 10.40
C LEU A 303 -29.23 10.50 9.04
N PRO A 304 -30.30 9.84 8.55
CA PRO A 304 -30.85 10.11 7.22
C PRO A 304 -31.59 11.46 7.14
N ASP A 305 -32.25 11.85 8.22
CA ASP A 305 -33.16 13.01 8.25
C ASP A 305 -32.47 14.32 8.66
N GLY A 306 -31.22 14.24 9.13
CA GLY A 306 -30.46 15.40 9.57
C GLY A 306 -29.47 15.07 10.67
N HIS A 307 -28.61 16.04 10.98
CA HIS A 307 -27.60 15.94 12.04
C HIS A 307 -27.66 17.14 13.00
N ASP A 308 -28.85 17.70 13.16
CA ASP A 308 -29.10 18.68 14.23
C ASP A 308 -29.19 17.99 15.60
N ALA A 309 -29.38 18.79 16.64
CA ALA A 309 -29.38 18.30 18.01
C ALA A 309 -30.50 17.30 18.33
N GLU A 310 -31.63 17.35 17.61
CA GLU A 310 -32.76 16.46 17.84
C GLU A 310 -32.47 15.08 17.24
N HIS A 311 -32.11 15.04 15.97
CA HIS A 311 -31.84 13.79 15.25
C HIS A 311 -30.64 13.03 15.84
N VAL A 312 -29.55 13.74 16.16
CA VAL A 312 -28.34 13.13 16.74
C VAL A 312 -28.63 12.48 18.08
N GLN A 313 -29.45 13.11 18.92
CA GLN A 313 -29.76 12.57 20.23
C GLN A 313 -30.72 11.41 20.18
N GLN A 314 -31.74 11.49 19.33
CA GLN A 314 -32.66 10.39 19.13
C GLN A 314 -31.87 9.14 18.69
N ALA A 315 -30.96 9.29 17.71
CA ALA A 315 -30.10 8.19 17.28
C ALA A 315 -29.18 7.65 18.39
N ILE A 316 -28.61 8.51 19.24
CA ILE A 316 -27.83 8.07 20.42
C ILE A 316 -28.72 7.25 21.37
N ILE A 317 -29.90 7.76 21.73
CA ILE A 317 -30.82 7.07 22.65
C ILE A 317 -31.23 5.72 22.08
N ASP A 318 -31.61 5.67 20.80
CA ASP A 318 -32.10 4.47 20.14
C ASP A 318 -31.05 3.36 20.10
N LYS A 319 -29.79 3.68 19.77
CA LYS A 319 -28.71 2.67 19.76
C LYS A 319 -28.22 2.30 21.16
N MET A 320 -28.15 3.26 22.10
CA MET A 320 -27.56 3.01 23.42
C MET A 320 -28.54 2.37 24.41
N GLN A 321 -29.85 2.61 24.30
CA GLN A 321 -30.84 2.09 25.27
C GLN A 321 -30.82 0.57 25.41
N HIS A 322 -30.44 -0.15 24.35
CA HIS A 322 -30.35 -1.61 24.31
C HIS A 322 -29.09 -2.16 24.96
N LEU A 323 -28.12 -1.30 25.31
CA LEU A 323 -26.90 -1.73 25.97
C LEU A 323 -27.14 -1.99 27.47
N PRO A 324 -26.46 -3.01 28.04
CA PRO A 324 -26.43 -3.23 29.48
C PRO A 324 -26.04 -1.96 30.23
N LYS A 325 -26.58 -1.79 31.45
CA LYS A 325 -26.32 -0.60 32.28
C LYS A 325 -24.82 -0.38 32.52
N LEU A 326 -24.05 -1.46 32.67
CA LEU A 326 -22.59 -1.44 32.79
C LEU A 326 -21.89 -0.68 31.65
N LEU A 327 -22.46 -0.70 30.45
CA LEU A 327 -21.91 -0.01 29.28
C LEU A 327 -22.48 1.40 29.07
N ARG A 328 -23.29 1.93 30.00
CA ARG A 328 -23.95 3.25 29.87
C ARG A 328 -23.52 4.23 30.97
N ASN A 329 -22.22 4.38 31.18
CA ASN A 329 -21.68 5.23 32.25
C ASN A 329 -21.57 6.69 31.82
N SER A 330 -20.87 6.98 30.73
CA SER A 330 -20.74 8.36 30.25
C SER A 330 -20.51 8.50 28.76
N LEU A 331 -20.93 9.63 28.19
CA LEU A 331 -20.62 10.05 26.83
C LEU A 331 -19.79 11.33 26.83
N THR A 332 -18.74 11.34 26.02
CA THR A 332 -17.85 12.48 25.78
C THR A 332 -18.08 13.04 24.39
N TRP A 333 -18.29 14.34 24.25
CA TRP A 333 -18.44 14.99 22.94
C TRP A 333 -17.66 16.30 22.85
N ASP A 334 -17.54 16.85 21.64
CA ASP A 334 -17.10 18.24 21.49
C ASP A 334 -18.25 19.24 21.68
N GLN A 335 -17.91 20.53 21.63
CA GLN A 335 -18.88 21.62 21.78
C GLN A 335 -19.66 21.92 20.49
N GLY A 336 -19.87 20.92 19.64
CA GLY A 336 -20.68 21.01 18.43
C GLY A 336 -22.17 21.21 18.73
N ALA A 337 -22.83 22.09 17.98
CA ALA A 337 -24.26 22.41 18.18
C ALA A 337 -25.16 21.17 18.08
N GLU A 338 -24.68 20.12 17.44
CA GLU A 338 -25.29 18.79 17.29
C GLU A 338 -25.55 18.08 18.63
N LEU A 339 -24.96 18.53 19.74
CA LEU A 339 -25.26 18.00 21.08
C LEU A 339 -25.94 19.02 22.01
N ALA A 340 -26.64 20.01 21.48
CA ALA A 340 -27.24 21.08 22.29
C ALA A 340 -28.26 20.59 23.32
N LEU A 341 -29.06 19.58 22.98
CA LEU A 341 -30.12 19.04 23.86
C LEU A 341 -29.60 17.94 24.85
N HIS A 342 -28.28 17.86 25.09
CA HIS A 342 -27.60 16.72 25.74
C HIS A 342 -28.21 16.24 27.07
N LYS A 343 -28.90 17.10 27.81
CA LYS A 343 -29.62 16.71 29.03
C LYS A 343 -30.67 15.62 28.79
N ARG A 344 -31.23 15.54 27.59
CA ARG A 344 -32.18 14.47 27.21
C ARG A 344 -31.50 13.10 27.17
N ILE A 345 -30.25 13.03 26.73
CA ILE A 345 -29.44 11.80 26.77
C ILE A 345 -29.29 11.35 28.22
N GLY A 346 -28.87 12.27 29.11
CA GLY A 346 -28.68 11.98 30.52
C GLY A 346 -29.97 11.51 31.19
N ALA A 347 -31.09 12.20 30.94
CA ALA A 347 -32.40 11.84 31.49
C ALA A 347 -32.94 10.49 30.97
N SER A 348 -32.68 10.14 29.71
CA SER A 348 -33.26 8.93 29.08
C SER A 348 -32.40 7.68 29.33
N LEU A 349 -31.08 7.82 29.37
CA LEU A 349 -30.15 6.69 29.48
C LEU A 349 -29.52 6.54 30.86
N ASP A 350 -29.73 7.51 31.76
CA ASP A 350 -29.04 7.64 33.04
C ASP A 350 -27.52 7.57 32.84
N MET A 351 -27.03 8.43 31.94
CA MET A 351 -25.65 8.46 31.47
C MET A 351 -25.08 9.88 31.58
N ALA A 352 -23.91 10.04 32.19
CA ALA A 352 -23.27 11.35 32.30
C ALA A 352 -22.80 11.86 30.91
N VAL A 353 -22.96 13.15 30.62
CA VAL A 353 -22.48 13.75 29.37
C VAL A 353 -21.43 14.82 29.68
N TYR A 354 -20.25 14.68 29.08
CA TYR A 354 -19.11 15.57 29.28
C TYR A 354 -18.66 16.22 27.96
N PHE A 355 -18.25 17.49 28.03
CA PHE A 355 -17.81 18.26 26.87
C PHE A 355 -16.30 18.54 26.89
N CYS A 356 -15.66 18.39 25.74
CA CYS A 356 -14.25 18.73 25.57
C CYS A 356 -14.04 20.25 25.56
N ASP A 357 -12.81 20.66 25.82
CA ASP A 357 -12.42 22.06 25.70
C ASP A 357 -12.43 22.51 24.23
N PRO A 358 -12.79 23.77 23.95
CA PRO A 358 -12.68 24.32 22.61
C PRO A 358 -11.25 24.22 22.10
N HIS A 359 -11.08 23.84 20.83
CA HIS A 359 -9.77 23.72 20.17
C HIS A 359 -8.86 22.61 20.72
N SER A 360 -9.42 21.63 21.45
CA SER A 360 -8.66 20.54 22.07
C SER A 360 -8.97 19.16 21.47
N PRO A 361 -8.77 18.92 20.15
CA PRO A 361 -9.13 17.65 19.51
C PRO A 361 -8.38 16.43 20.09
N TRP A 362 -7.21 16.63 20.71
CA TRP A 362 -6.43 15.55 21.33
C TRP A 362 -7.15 14.89 22.52
N GLN A 363 -8.14 15.57 23.12
CA GLN A 363 -8.99 15.01 24.18
C GLN A 363 -9.93 13.91 23.67
N ARG A 364 -10.05 13.74 22.35
CA ARG A 364 -10.82 12.68 21.67
C ARG A 364 -9.97 11.87 20.69
N GLY A 365 -8.73 11.55 21.08
CA GLY A 365 -7.79 10.84 20.22
C GLY A 365 -8.28 9.46 19.74
N THR A 366 -9.21 8.82 20.47
CA THR A 366 -9.81 7.54 20.07
C THR A 366 -10.72 7.72 18.87
N ASN A 367 -11.59 8.73 18.91
CA ASN A 367 -12.48 9.03 17.80
C ASN A 367 -11.73 9.54 16.57
N GLU A 368 -10.67 10.35 16.73
CA GLU A 368 -9.90 10.80 15.56
C GLU A 368 -9.29 9.62 14.78
N ASN A 369 -8.71 8.65 15.49
CA ASN A 369 -8.17 7.44 14.88
C ASN A 369 -9.28 6.61 14.22
N THR A 370 -10.38 6.37 14.94
CA THR A 370 -11.50 5.55 14.44
C THR A 370 -12.18 6.18 13.23
N ASN A 371 -12.41 7.49 13.26
CA ASN A 371 -12.90 8.25 12.11
C ASN A 371 -11.95 8.14 10.92
N GLY A 372 -10.64 8.15 11.17
CA GLY A 372 -9.63 7.89 10.14
C GLY A 372 -9.78 6.51 9.47
N LEU A 373 -10.17 5.48 10.23
CA LEU A 373 -10.44 4.14 9.69
C LEU A 373 -11.76 4.09 8.93
N LEU A 374 -12.81 4.70 9.46
CA LEU A 374 -14.12 4.79 8.82
C LEU A 374 -14.06 5.47 7.44
N ARG A 375 -13.08 6.36 7.20
CA ARG A 375 -12.87 6.97 5.87
C ARG A 375 -12.39 5.99 4.78
N GLN A 376 -12.05 4.73 5.12
CA GLN A 376 -11.90 3.65 4.13
C GLN A 376 -13.25 3.26 3.49
N TYR A 377 -14.33 3.32 4.26
CA TYR A 377 -15.69 2.96 3.85
C TYR A 377 -16.52 4.17 3.44
N PHE A 378 -16.28 5.31 4.10
CA PHE A 378 -17.00 6.57 3.91
C PHE A 378 -16.05 7.69 3.47
N PRO A 379 -15.60 7.71 2.19
CA PRO A 379 -14.62 8.69 1.71
C PRO A 379 -15.05 10.13 1.96
N LYS A 380 -14.08 11.04 2.15
CA LYS A 380 -14.42 12.46 2.36
C LYS A 380 -15.08 13.04 1.11
N GLY A 381 -16.13 13.83 1.32
CA GLY A 381 -16.81 14.55 0.25
C GLY A 381 -17.85 13.72 -0.52
N THR A 382 -18.10 12.47 -0.12
CA THR A 382 -19.26 11.71 -0.60
C THR A 382 -20.51 12.14 0.16
N ASP A 383 -21.67 11.88 -0.43
CA ASP A 383 -22.92 11.95 0.32
C ASP A 383 -23.01 10.72 1.22
N LEU A 384 -23.29 10.93 2.52
CA LEU A 384 -23.37 9.85 3.50
C LEU A 384 -24.80 9.31 3.69
N SER A 385 -25.84 10.04 3.26
CA SER A 385 -27.24 9.59 3.37
C SER A 385 -27.56 8.42 2.42
N VAL A 386 -26.69 8.16 1.44
CA VAL A 386 -26.86 7.05 0.49
C VAL A 386 -26.53 5.69 1.11
N TYR A 387 -25.85 5.68 2.28
CA TYR A 387 -25.48 4.45 2.95
C TYR A 387 -26.61 4.06 3.92
N PRO A 388 -27.26 2.91 3.69
CA PRO A 388 -28.32 2.43 4.57
C PRO A 388 -27.77 1.97 5.92
N GLU A 389 -28.65 1.85 6.92
CA GLU A 389 -28.27 1.48 8.29
C GLU A 389 -27.59 0.12 8.38
N ASP A 390 -28.07 -0.88 7.63
CA ASP A 390 -27.48 -2.22 7.58
C ASP A 390 -26.02 -2.21 7.06
N TYR A 391 -25.70 -1.33 6.12
CA TYR A 391 -24.33 -1.12 5.68
C TYR A 391 -23.46 -0.49 6.77
N LEU A 392 -24.00 0.46 7.53
CA LEU A 392 -23.29 1.06 8.68
C LEU A 392 -23.01 0.01 9.75
N ASP A 393 -23.99 -0.83 10.07
CA ASP A 393 -23.84 -1.90 11.06
C ASP A 393 -22.79 -2.93 10.59
N ALA A 394 -22.79 -3.31 9.31
CA ALA A 394 -21.77 -4.20 8.73
C ALA A 394 -20.35 -3.59 8.80
N VAL A 395 -20.21 -2.28 8.54
CA VAL A 395 -18.92 -1.57 8.68
C VAL A 395 -18.49 -1.51 10.14
N ALA A 396 -19.42 -1.28 11.07
CA ALA A 396 -19.14 -1.29 12.50
C ALA A 396 -18.66 -2.68 12.96
N GLU A 397 -19.35 -3.75 12.52
CA GLU A 397 -18.97 -5.14 12.77
C GLU A 397 -17.55 -5.42 12.26
N GLU A 398 -17.23 -5.06 11.01
CA GLU A 398 -15.88 -5.26 10.46
C GLU A 398 -14.81 -4.48 11.24
N LEU A 399 -15.12 -3.26 11.69
CA LEU A 399 -14.23 -2.47 12.55
C LEU A 399 -14.03 -3.10 13.94
N ASN A 400 -15.10 -3.68 14.49
CA ASN A 400 -15.10 -4.37 15.78
C ASN A 400 -14.43 -5.74 15.71
N ASP A 401 -14.36 -6.33 14.52
CA ASP A 401 -13.64 -7.57 14.24
C ASP A 401 -12.18 -7.34 13.82
N ARG A 402 -11.74 -6.07 13.77
CA ARG A 402 -10.37 -5.70 13.38
C ARG A 402 -9.43 -5.69 14.60
N PRO A 403 -8.35 -6.50 14.61
CA PRO A 403 -7.36 -6.54 15.69
C PRO A 403 -6.78 -5.18 16.06
N ARG A 404 -6.70 -4.84 17.34
CA ARG A 404 -6.16 -3.55 17.82
C ARG A 404 -4.88 -3.74 18.61
N LYS A 405 -3.80 -3.07 18.18
CA LYS A 405 -2.51 -3.09 18.89
C LYS A 405 -2.64 -2.65 20.36
N THR A 406 -3.52 -1.68 20.64
CA THR A 406 -3.81 -1.21 22.01
C THR A 406 -4.47 -2.25 22.90
N LEU A 407 -5.05 -3.30 22.31
CA LEU A 407 -5.69 -4.42 23.02
C LEU A 407 -4.85 -5.70 22.90
N GLY A 408 -3.54 -5.57 22.69
CA GLY A 408 -2.67 -6.74 22.48
C GLY A 408 -3.03 -7.54 21.21
N PHE A 409 -3.65 -6.91 20.22
CA PHE A 409 -4.18 -7.52 18.98
C PHE A 409 -5.44 -8.39 19.15
N MET A 410 -6.10 -8.31 20.31
CA MET A 410 -7.51 -8.73 20.43
C MET A 410 -8.43 -7.85 19.56
N LYS A 411 -9.58 -8.39 19.18
CA LYS A 411 -10.64 -7.65 18.51
C LYS A 411 -11.50 -6.91 19.55
N PRO A 412 -12.01 -5.70 19.24
CA PRO A 412 -12.99 -5.03 20.09
C PRO A 412 -14.20 -5.89 20.43
N SER A 413 -14.70 -6.70 19.48
CA SER A 413 -15.79 -7.66 19.68
C SER A 413 -15.46 -8.72 20.74
N GLU A 414 -14.25 -9.26 20.73
CA GLU A 414 -13.79 -10.22 21.74
C GLU A 414 -13.60 -9.55 23.10
N LYS A 415 -13.01 -8.36 23.12
CA LYS A 415 -12.70 -7.66 24.37
C LYS A 415 -13.95 -7.18 25.09
N ILE A 416 -14.98 -6.76 24.37
CA ILE A 416 -16.25 -6.36 25.00
C ILE A 416 -16.98 -7.57 25.60
N ILE A 417 -16.94 -8.73 24.93
CA ILE A 417 -17.52 -9.97 25.46
C ILE A 417 -16.77 -10.41 26.72
N GLU A 418 -15.43 -10.42 26.70
CA GLU A 418 -14.61 -10.75 27.87
C GLU A 418 -14.95 -9.89 29.09
N LEU A 419 -15.23 -8.59 28.88
CA LEU A 419 -15.63 -7.68 29.97
C LEU A 419 -17.07 -7.91 30.44
N LEU A 420 -17.98 -8.31 29.55
CA LEU A 420 -19.36 -8.63 29.91
C LEU A 420 -19.45 -9.96 30.66
N ASP A 421 -18.59 -10.94 30.33
CA ASP A 421 -18.54 -12.23 31.01
C ASP A 421 -17.85 -12.14 32.39
N ALA A 422 -17.00 -11.12 32.60
CA ALA A 422 -16.28 -10.90 33.85
C ALA A 422 -17.04 -10.04 34.89
N ALA A 423 -18.15 -9.41 34.49
CA ALA A 423 -18.97 -8.52 35.31
C ALA A 423 -20.25 -9.20 35.79
#